data_AF-A0AAN8EC72-F1
#
_entry.id   AF-A0AAN8EC72-F1
#
_cell.length_a   1.000
_cell.length_b   1.000
_cell.length_c   1.000
_cell.angle_alpha   90.00
_cell.angle_beta   90.00
_cell.angle_gamma   90.00
#
_symmetry.space_group_name_H-M   'P 1'
#
loop_
_entity.id
_entity.type
_entity.pdbx_description
1 polymer ?
#
loop_
_entity_poly.entity_id
_entity_poly.type
_entity_poly.pdbx_seq_one_letter_code
_entity_poly.pdbx_strand_id
1 'polypeptide(L)'
;MPLPFEKSGRDLERDLLRRARGYTQKIQSTTSTIVRKPIASGTQNHYENMLREWDNFIDEYEGVPDPTNVKTAKDFVLYFSTGRKGRNEANGPLTVSYTYAAWKWFMAAWSRKHYISFVKSHQDTVKNFIEGGEASSAPTLSRKTRPRRNFTLEDFDQCVKQLWQNDWHDYIHERYRVGLQLLLLLHCNTSGRRGEYEKELTYANITIALVWLKDKDQPQIIIDFRRTKAKGLQNFEREQPQHMLYELVDLPFYFNSVAFFMAAVLADGVLRDYHTWDAICAIPKPTQRKHIILEYDPEKGQWPVFPRSLRTGCIDHTRPSTSLTSNALLYLGFRTGFRENLTLHAARREALLKVDNFGYSCDQRMRFAGHTNPHTYRRSYQPSMSMVDGQATFFDYEPNNDELHQLHRGYSWARNPCHQPNLPEATRTRLQEKMWDEADSDGQELPQDSKERQKGYDHWRQQ
;
A
#
# COMPACT_ATOMS: atom_id res chain seq x y z
N MET A 1 35.46 45.40 13.67
CA MET A 1 35.14 43.98 13.97
C MET A 1 33.65 43.88 14.26
N PRO A 2 32.88 43.02 13.59
CA PRO A 2 31.49 42.81 13.95
C PRO A 2 31.42 42.07 15.30
N LEU A 3 30.61 42.57 16.23
CA LEU A 3 30.31 41.91 17.50
C LEU A 3 29.69 40.53 17.24
N PRO A 4 30.04 39.49 18.00
CA PRO A 4 29.43 38.18 17.86
C PRO A 4 27.93 38.29 18.15
N PHE A 5 27.09 37.84 17.22
CA PHE A 5 25.65 37.74 17.41
C PHE A 5 25.34 36.95 18.70
N GLU A 6 24.62 37.56 19.63
CA GLU A 6 24.11 36.85 20.80
C GLU A 6 23.19 35.70 20.36
N LYS A 7 23.46 34.50 20.88
CA LYS A 7 22.64 33.31 20.58
C LYS A 7 21.26 33.49 21.19
N SER A 8 20.22 33.26 20.38
CA SER A 8 18.85 33.29 20.89
C SER A 8 18.60 32.15 21.88
N GLY A 9 17.54 32.26 22.69
CA GLY A 9 17.12 31.18 23.60
C GLY A 9 16.90 29.83 22.89
N ARG A 10 16.40 29.85 21.64
CA ARG A 10 16.25 28.64 20.81
C ARG A 10 17.61 28.05 20.39
N ASP A 11 18.63 28.87 20.21
CA ASP A 11 19.97 28.40 19.83
C ASP A 11 20.67 27.74 21.01
N LEU A 12 20.48 28.27 22.23
CA LEU A 12 20.94 27.64 23.46
C LEU A 12 20.24 26.29 23.70
N GLU A 13 18.92 26.22 23.51
CA GLU A 13 18.15 24.97 23.60
C GLU A 13 18.68 23.92 22.59
N ARG A 14 18.93 24.32 21.34
CA ARG A 14 19.51 23.45 20.31
C ARG A 14 20.90 22.95 20.69
N ASP A 15 21.74 23.80 21.30
CA ASP A 15 23.07 23.41 21.75
C ASP A 15 23.02 22.41 22.91
N LEU A 16 22.11 22.61 23.86
CA LEU A 16 21.84 21.63 24.93
C LEU A 16 21.36 20.29 24.35
N LEU A 17 20.43 20.31 23.40
CA LEU A 17 19.95 19.11 22.72
C LEU A 17 21.06 18.38 21.97
N ARG A 18 21.96 19.10 21.28
CA ARG A 18 23.11 18.52 20.58
C ARG A 18 24.05 17.80 21.56
N ARG A 19 24.34 18.44 22.69
CA ARG A 19 25.17 17.84 23.76
C ARG A 19 24.50 16.62 24.36
N ALA A 20 23.24 16.73 24.78
CA ALA A 20 22.47 15.64 25.36
C ALA A 20 22.32 14.44 24.41
N ARG A 21 22.24 14.68 23.10
CA ARG A 21 22.15 13.63 22.07
C ARG A 21 23.51 13.11 21.59
N GLY A 22 24.62 13.52 22.22
CA GLY A 22 25.97 13.03 21.94
C GLY A 22 26.51 13.41 20.57
N TYR A 23 26.21 14.61 20.07
CA TYR A 23 26.61 15.05 18.72
C TYR A 23 28.11 14.87 18.45
N THR A 24 28.99 15.32 19.35
CA THR A 24 30.45 15.22 19.20
C THR A 24 30.92 13.77 19.04
N GLN A 25 30.37 12.85 19.83
CA GLN A 25 30.68 11.42 19.75
C GLN A 25 30.14 10.79 18.46
N LYS A 26 28.95 11.22 18.00
CA LYS A 26 28.35 10.75 16.75
C LYS A 26 29.14 11.16 15.52
N ILE A 27 29.71 12.36 15.48
CA ILE A 27 30.55 12.77 14.33
C ILE A 27 31.83 11.92 14.29
N GLN A 28 32.44 11.63 15.45
CA GLN A 28 33.62 10.77 15.53
C GLN A 28 33.36 9.35 15.03
N SER A 29 32.11 8.86 15.12
CA SER A 29 31.71 7.56 14.58
C SER A 29 31.19 7.59 13.14
N THR A 30 31.05 8.78 12.52
CA THR A 30 30.73 8.85 11.09
C THR A 30 31.93 8.48 10.23
N THR A 31 31.69 7.70 9.20
CA THR A 31 32.70 7.21 8.27
C THR A 31 32.46 7.76 6.86
N SER A 32 33.49 7.74 6.02
CA SER A 32 33.39 8.06 4.58
C SER A 32 32.80 6.91 3.76
N THR A 33 32.41 5.80 4.40
CA THR A 33 31.86 4.63 3.70
C THR A 33 30.52 4.96 3.06
N ILE A 34 30.38 4.64 1.78
CA ILE A 34 29.13 4.85 1.04
C ILE A 34 28.02 3.98 1.64
N VAL A 35 27.06 4.62 2.31
CA VAL A 35 25.86 3.96 2.81
C VAL A 35 24.85 3.82 1.68
N ARG A 36 24.58 2.59 1.25
CA ARG A 36 23.59 2.30 0.20
C ARG A 36 22.23 2.02 0.83
N LYS A 37 21.15 2.41 0.13
CA LYS A 37 19.79 2.06 0.53
C LYS A 37 19.63 0.54 0.67
N PRO A 38 19.03 0.03 1.77
CA PRO A 38 18.65 -1.38 1.88
C PRO A 38 17.79 -1.80 0.70
N ILE A 39 17.96 -3.04 0.24
CA ILE A 39 17.17 -3.62 -0.86
C ILE A 39 16.18 -4.63 -0.32
N ALA A 40 15.00 -4.67 -0.94
CA ALA A 40 13.98 -5.66 -0.61
C ALA A 40 14.46 -7.06 -1.00
N SER A 41 13.99 -8.09 -0.28
CA SER A 41 14.35 -9.49 -0.53
C SER A 41 14.12 -9.92 -1.98
N GLY A 42 13.02 -9.49 -2.61
CA GLY A 42 12.78 -9.77 -4.03
C GLY A 42 13.85 -9.20 -4.96
N THR A 43 14.35 -7.99 -4.68
CA THR A 43 15.44 -7.38 -5.44
C THR A 43 16.77 -8.09 -5.16
N GLN A 44 17.02 -8.47 -3.90
CA GLN A 44 18.20 -9.24 -3.52
C GLN A 44 18.27 -10.57 -4.30
N ASN A 45 17.16 -11.31 -4.38
CA ASN A 45 17.09 -12.55 -5.15
C ASN A 45 17.40 -12.34 -6.64
N HIS A 46 16.92 -11.24 -7.23
CA HIS A 46 17.27 -10.90 -8.61
C HIS A 46 18.77 -10.61 -8.76
N TYR A 47 19.39 -9.93 -7.79
CA TYR A 47 20.82 -9.62 -7.81
C TYR A 47 21.67 -10.89 -7.69
N GLU A 48 21.36 -11.74 -6.72
CA GLU A 48 22.04 -13.02 -6.51
C GLU A 48 21.91 -13.94 -7.71
N ASN A 49 20.73 -14.01 -8.32
CA ASN A 49 20.53 -14.77 -9.55
C ASN A 49 21.39 -14.23 -10.68
N MET A 50 21.40 -12.91 -10.94
CA MET A 50 22.21 -12.35 -12.01
C MET A 50 23.72 -12.52 -11.80
N LEU A 51 24.20 -12.48 -10.56
CA LEU A 51 25.60 -12.77 -10.26
C LEU A 51 25.95 -14.24 -10.51
N ARG A 52 25.05 -15.16 -10.16
CA ARG A 52 25.24 -16.58 -10.47
C ARG A 52 25.25 -16.87 -11.97
N GLU A 53 24.37 -16.20 -12.72
CA GLU A 53 24.39 -16.30 -14.19
C GLU A 53 25.70 -15.78 -14.79
N TRP A 54 26.28 -14.75 -14.17
CA TRP A 54 27.58 -14.25 -14.56
C TRP A 54 28.70 -15.25 -14.23
N ASP A 55 28.64 -15.91 -13.07
CA ASP A 55 29.60 -16.96 -12.72
C ASP A 55 29.52 -18.12 -13.73
N ASN A 56 28.31 -18.59 -14.09
CA ASN A 56 28.13 -19.62 -15.12
C ASN A 56 28.66 -19.18 -16.50
N PHE A 57 28.48 -17.90 -16.85
CA PHE A 57 29.02 -17.34 -18.09
C PHE A 57 30.55 -17.37 -18.11
N ILE A 58 31.20 -17.04 -16.99
CA ILE A 58 32.67 -17.07 -16.89
C ILE A 58 33.21 -18.47 -17.16
N ASP A 59 32.54 -19.51 -16.66
CA ASP A 59 32.98 -20.90 -16.83
C ASP A 59 33.08 -21.32 -18.31
N GLU A 60 32.31 -20.67 -19.19
CA GLU A 60 32.25 -20.95 -20.63
C GLU A 60 32.92 -19.86 -21.49
N TYR A 61 33.39 -18.76 -20.88
CA TYR A 61 33.85 -17.58 -21.63
C TYR A 61 35.33 -17.64 -22.01
N GLU A 62 35.61 -17.65 -23.32
CA GLU A 62 36.96 -17.57 -23.87
C GLU A 62 37.45 -16.10 -23.85
N GLY A 63 38.09 -15.69 -22.75
CA GLY A 63 38.71 -14.37 -22.63
C GLY A 63 38.94 -13.93 -21.18
N VAL A 64 39.38 -12.69 -20.99
CA VAL A 64 39.46 -12.08 -19.65
C VAL A 64 38.07 -11.57 -19.27
N PRO A 65 37.40 -12.13 -18.25
CA PRO A 65 36.06 -11.72 -17.88
C PRO A 65 36.10 -10.38 -17.14
N ASP A 66 35.72 -9.32 -17.83
CA ASP A 66 35.48 -7.99 -17.25
C ASP A 66 34.12 -7.47 -17.69
N PRO A 67 33.11 -7.42 -16.81
CA PRO A 67 31.79 -6.95 -17.19
C PRO A 67 31.78 -5.45 -17.52
N THR A 68 32.78 -4.67 -17.09
CA THR A 68 32.86 -3.25 -17.40
C THR A 68 33.34 -2.99 -18.83
N ASN A 69 33.97 -3.98 -19.46
CA ASN A 69 34.28 -3.97 -20.87
C ASN A 69 32.99 -4.15 -21.70
N VAL A 70 32.80 -3.28 -22.69
CA VAL A 70 31.58 -3.27 -23.53
C VAL A 70 31.38 -4.59 -24.28
N LYS A 71 32.45 -5.21 -24.80
CA LYS A 71 32.34 -6.48 -25.52
C LYS A 71 31.90 -7.59 -24.59
N THR A 72 32.59 -7.80 -23.48
CA THR A 72 32.23 -8.84 -22.50
C THR A 72 30.82 -8.65 -21.96
N ALA A 73 30.39 -7.40 -21.73
CA ALA A 73 29.02 -7.10 -21.32
C ALA A 73 27.97 -7.52 -22.37
N LYS A 74 28.25 -7.28 -23.66
CA LYS A 74 27.39 -7.73 -24.75
C LYS A 74 27.36 -9.26 -24.86
N ASP A 75 28.52 -9.90 -24.75
CA ASP A 75 28.65 -11.37 -24.81
C ASP A 75 27.86 -12.02 -23.65
N PHE A 76 27.93 -11.44 -22.45
CA PHE A 76 27.13 -11.89 -21.31
C PHE A 76 25.62 -11.72 -21.54
N VAL A 77 25.19 -10.58 -22.09
CA VAL A 77 23.78 -10.37 -22.45
C VAL A 77 23.32 -11.39 -23.48
N LEU A 78 24.18 -11.71 -24.46
CA LEU A 78 23.91 -12.73 -25.47
C LEU A 78 23.72 -14.09 -24.79
N TYR A 79 24.71 -14.55 -24.01
CA TYR A 79 24.65 -15.78 -23.21
C TYR A 79 23.37 -15.87 -22.38
N PHE A 80 23.08 -14.82 -21.61
CA PHE A 80 21.91 -14.76 -20.74
C PHE A 80 20.61 -14.94 -21.54
N SER A 81 20.53 -14.31 -22.71
CA SER A 81 19.31 -14.27 -23.52
C SER A 81 19.08 -15.53 -24.36
N THR A 82 20.14 -16.14 -24.89
CA THR A 82 20.06 -17.34 -25.73
C THR A 82 19.80 -18.58 -24.90
N GLY A 83 20.29 -18.63 -23.65
CA GLY A 83 20.04 -19.73 -22.71
C GLY A 83 18.61 -19.79 -22.14
N ARG A 84 17.68 -18.93 -22.57
CA ARG A 84 16.37 -18.76 -21.92
C ARG A 84 15.19 -18.67 -22.87
N LYS A 85 14.10 -19.31 -22.44
CA LYS A 85 12.79 -19.22 -23.10
C LYS A 85 11.99 -18.03 -22.57
N GLY A 86 11.44 -17.25 -23.49
CA GLY A 86 10.47 -16.19 -23.22
C GLY A 86 9.15 -16.74 -22.68
N ARG A 87 8.39 -15.87 -21.99
CA ARG A 87 7.08 -16.21 -21.40
C ARG A 87 5.88 -15.81 -22.26
N ASN A 88 6.11 -15.12 -23.38
CA ASN A 88 5.01 -14.63 -24.22
C ASN A 88 4.61 -15.63 -25.31
N GLU A 89 5.54 -16.47 -25.74
CA GLU A 89 5.33 -17.51 -26.74
C GLU A 89 5.97 -18.79 -26.22
N ALA A 90 5.33 -19.94 -26.46
CA ALA A 90 5.89 -21.23 -26.09
C ALA A 90 7.23 -21.42 -26.82
N ASN A 91 8.32 -21.52 -26.05
CA ASN A 91 9.69 -21.59 -26.55
C ASN A 91 10.16 -20.36 -27.37
N GLY A 92 9.44 -19.22 -27.33
CA GLY A 92 9.86 -18.01 -28.03
C GLY A 92 11.03 -17.28 -27.33
N PRO A 93 11.62 -16.26 -27.96
CA PRO A 93 12.72 -15.51 -27.39
C PRO A 93 12.29 -14.66 -26.18
N LEU A 94 13.26 -14.29 -25.33
CA LEU A 94 13.06 -13.28 -24.28
C LEU A 94 12.60 -11.94 -24.87
N THR A 95 11.97 -11.11 -24.05
CA THR A 95 11.60 -9.75 -24.47
C THR A 95 12.71 -8.76 -24.23
N VAL A 96 12.81 -7.75 -25.11
CA VAL A 96 13.73 -6.60 -24.95
C VAL A 96 13.62 -6.00 -23.54
N SER A 97 12.39 -5.79 -23.05
CA SER A 97 12.15 -5.21 -21.73
C SER A 97 12.65 -6.08 -20.58
N TYR A 98 12.50 -7.40 -20.66
CA TYR A 98 12.98 -8.31 -19.62
C TYR A 98 14.50 -8.41 -19.62
N THR A 99 15.11 -8.57 -20.79
CA THR A 99 16.59 -8.60 -20.93
C THR A 99 17.21 -7.31 -20.41
N TYR A 100 16.63 -6.15 -20.74
CA TYR A 100 17.11 -4.88 -20.19
C TYR A 100 16.91 -4.74 -18.67
N ALA A 101 15.84 -5.31 -18.12
CA ALA A 101 15.65 -5.35 -16.67
C ALA A 101 16.71 -6.23 -15.99
N ALA A 102 17.01 -7.41 -16.56
CA ALA A 102 18.06 -8.31 -16.10
C ALA A 102 19.43 -7.64 -16.13
N TRP A 103 19.75 -6.94 -17.23
CA TRP A 103 20.98 -6.16 -17.34
C TRP A 103 21.10 -5.11 -16.23
N LYS A 104 20.03 -4.36 -15.95
CA LYS A 104 20.02 -3.39 -14.83
C LYS A 104 20.21 -4.04 -13.47
N TRP A 105 19.60 -5.21 -13.24
CA TRP A 105 19.80 -5.96 -12.00
C TRP A 105 21.25 -6.39 -11.84
N PHE A 106 21.86 -6.92 -12.91
CA PHE A 106 23.27 -7.29 -12.91
C PHE A 106 24.17 -6.10 -12.60
N MET A 107 24.03 -4.98 -13.33
CA MET A 107 24.85 -3.79 -13.10
C MET A 107 24.75 -3.29 -11.64
N ALA A 108 23.54 -3.28 -11.09
CA ALA A 108 23.31 -2.85 -9.72
C ALA A 108 23.88 -3.85 -8.69
N ALA A 109 23.77 -5.16 -8.95
CA ALA A 109 24.33 -6.22 -8.13
C ALA A 109 25.87 -6.16 -8.12
N TRP A 110 26.48 -6.07 -9.30
CA TRP A 110 27.92 -5.97 -9.49
C TRP A 110 28.49 -4.75 -8.76
N SER A 111 27.88 -3.57 -8.95
CA SER A 111 28.28 -2.36 -8.24
C SER A 111 28.19 -2.49 -6.74
N ARG A 112 27.20 -3.23 -6.21
CA ARG A 112 27.07 -3.46 -4.77
C ARG A 112 28.11 -4.43 -4.22
N LYS A 113 28.42 -5.49 -4.96
CA LYS A 113 29.38 -6.52 -4.54
C LYS A 113 30.82 -6.05 -4.66
N HIS A 114 31.16 -5.34 -5.74
CA HIS A 114 32.54 -5.00 -6.10
C HIS A 114 32.86 -3.52 -5.96
N TYR A 115 31.90 -2.67 -5.58
CA TYR A 115 32.05 -1.21 -5.49
C TYR A 115 32.46 -0.52 -6.80
N ILE A 116 32.36 -1.21 -7.94
CA ILE A 116 32.69 -0.71 -9.28
C ILE A 116 31.41 -0.39 -10.04
N SER A 117 31.28 0.81 -10.58
CA SER A 117 30.12 1.22 -11.37
C SER A 117 30.45 1.29 -12.86
N PHE A 118 29.47 0.94 -13.69
CA PHE A 118 29.60 1.01 -15.15
C PHE A 118 29.57 2.46 -15.60
N VAL A 119 30.46 2.84 -16.51
CA VAL A 119 30.43 4.18 -17.13
C VAL A 119 29.15 4.33 -17.96
N LYS A 120 28.52 5.51 -17.92
CA LYS A 120 27.22 5.75 -18.55
C LYS A 120 27.18 5.40 -20.04
N SER A 121 28.23 5.75 -20.77
CA SER A 121 28.39 5.39 -22.20
C SER A 121 28.33 3.87 -22.43
N HIS A 122 28.99 3.07 -21.58
CA HIS A 122 28.96 1.60 -21.70
C HIS A 122 27.56 1.05 -21.40
N GLN A 123 26.87 1.60 -20.39
CA GLN A 123 25.49 1.21 -20.08
C GLN A 123 24.56 1.46 -21.27
N ASP A 124 24.70 2.62 -21.92
CA ASP A 124 23.88 3.02 -23.06
C ASP A 124 24.21 2.19 -24.30
N THR A 125 25.48 1.83 -24.54
CA THR A 125 25.87 0.91 -25.61
C THR A 125 25.22 -0.46 -25.46
N VAL A 126 25.28 -1.06 -24.26
CA VAL A 126 24.65 -2.37 -24.02
C VAL A 126 23.12 -2.28 -24.10
N LYS A 127 22.54 -1.19 -23.64
CA LYS A 127 21.10 -0.92 -23.83
C LYS A 127 20.73 -0.88 -25.32
N ASN A 128 21.47 -0.13 -26.13
CA ASN A 128 21.22 -0.01 -27.56
C ASN A 128 21.40 -1.36 -28.28
N PHE A 129 22.38 -2.17 -27.85
CA PHE A 129 22.56 -3.54 -28.32
C PHE A 129 21.32 -4.42 -28.03
N ILE A 130 20.80 -4.39 -26.80
CA ILE A 130 19.55 -5.08 -26.43
C ILE A 130 18.34 -4.56 -27.23
N GLU A 131 18.32 -3.27 -27.53
CA GLU A 131 17.29 -2.61 -28.34
C GLU A 131 17.48 -2.83 -29.85
N GLY A 132 18.45 -3.64 -30.28
CA GLY A 132 18.64 -4.07 -31.68
C GLY A 132 19.47 -3.10 -32.54
N GLY A 133 20.28 -2.24 -31.95
CA GLY A 133 21.13 -1.28 -32.68
C GLY A 133 22.26 -1.92 -33.52
N GLU A 134 22.56 -3.21 -33.32
CA GLU A 134 23.59 -3.96 -34.06
C GLU A 134 22.94 -5.20 -34.71
N ALA A 135 22.27 -4.99 -35.84
CA ALA A 135 21.35 -5.96 -36.43
C ALA A 135 21.94 -7.36 -36.73
N SER A 136 23.26 -7.48 -36.96
CA SER A 136 23.91 -8.76 -37.28
C SER A 136 24.35 -9.59 -36.06
N SER A 137 24.51 -8.97 -34.89
CA SER A 137 25.03 -9.63 -33.67
C SER A 137 24.13 -9.48 -32.46
N ALA A 138 23.06 -8.67 -32.55
CA ALA A 138 22.12 -8.47 -31.47
C ALA A 138 21.39 -9.77 -31.09
N PRO A 139 21.04 -9.94 -29.80
CA PRO A 139 20.26 -11.07 -29.36
C PRO A 139 18.89 -11.07 -30.06
N THR A 140 18.43 -12.24 -30.48
CA THR A 140 17.08 -12.39 -31.04
C THR A 140 16.07 -12.22 -29.91
N LEU A 141 15.50 -11.03 -29.78
CA LEU A 141 14.57 -10.65 -28.71
C LEU A 141 13.19 -10.25 -29.27
N SER A 142 12.14 -10.64 -28.55
CA SER A 142 10.79 -10.24 -28.87
C SER A 142 10.50 -8.80 -28.41
N ARG A 143 9.89 -8.00 -29.29
CA ARG A 143 9.27 -6.72 -28.93
C ARG A 143 7.79 -6.87 -28.58
N LYS A 144 7.23 -8.08 -28.70
CA LYS A 144 5.82 -8.32 -28.40
C LYS A 144 5.56 -8.06 -26.92
N THR A 145 4.61 -7.19 -26.66
CA THR A 145 4.07 -6.96 -25.33
C THR A 145 2.74 -7.67 -25.22
N ARG A 146 2.41 -8.20 -24.04
CA ARG A 146 1.08 -8.76 -23.80
C ARG A 146 0.05 -7.63 -23.93
N PRO A 147 -1.12 -7.89 -24.54
CA PRO A 147 -2.16 -6.89 -24.64
C PRO A 147 -2.55 -6.42 -23.23
N ARG A 148 -2.79 -5.13 -23.11
CA ARG A 148 -3.16 -4.49 -21.85
C ARG A 148 -4.68 -4.56 -21.68
N ARG A 149 -5.23 -5.75 -21.41
CA ARG A 149 -6.66 -5.91 -21.09
C ARG A 149 -6.99 -5.46 -19.67
N ASN A 150 -8.16 -4.89 -19.46
CA ASN A 150 -8.71 -4.63 -18.13
C ASN A 150 -9.50 -5.84 -17.64
N PHE A 151 -9.84 -5.85 -16.35
CA PHE A 151 -10.72 -6.85 -15.75
C PHE A 151 -12.03 -6.15 -15.38
N THR A 152 -12.97 -6.20 -16.31
CA THR A 152 -14.26 -5.51 -16.26
C THR A 152 -15.19 -6.11 -15.21
N LEU A 153 -16.33 -5.46 -14.97
CA LEU A 153 -17.39 -6.04 -14.15
C LEU A 153 -17.90 -7.37 -14.70
N GLU A 154 -18.02 -7.49 -16.03
CA GLU A 154 -18.39 -8.75 -16.67
C GLU A 154 -17.35 -9.85 -16.39
N ASP A 155 -16.06 -9.54 -16.48
CA ASP A 155 -15.01 -10.51 -16.17
C ASP A 155 -15.04 -10.94 -14.69
N PHE A 156 -15.36 -10.01 -13.78
CA PHE A 156 -15.57 -10.30 -12.36
C PHE A 156 -16.75 -11.26 -12.17
N ASP A 157 -17.90 -10.97 -12.78
CA ASP A 157 -19.10 -11.80 -12.67
C ASP A 157 -18.85 -13.22 -13.21
N GLN A 158 -18.17 -13.35 -14.34
CA GLN A 158 -17.81 -14.66 -14.90
C GLN A 158 -16.84 -15.41 -13.98
N CYS A 159 -15.85 -14.74 -13.39
CA CYS A 159 -14.96 -15.35 -12.41
C CYS A 159 -15.71 -15.84 -11.17
N VAL A 160 -16.63 -15.03 -10.62
CA VAL A 160 -17.39 -15.38 -9.41
C VAL A 160 -18.40 -16.49 -9.70
N LYS A 161 -19.11 -16.43 -10.83
CA LYS A 161 -20.01 -17.52 -11.26
C LYS A 161 -19.24 -18.82 -11.44
N GLN A 162 -18.07 -18.77 -12.10
CA GLN A 162 -17.20 -19.92 -12.20
C GLN A 162 -16.81 -20.42 -10.82
N LEU A 163 -16.35 -19.53 -9.94
CA LEU A 163 -15.88 -19.87 -8.60
C LEU A 163 -16.95 -20.54 -7.75
N TRP A 164 -18.22 -20.13 -7.83
CA TRP A 164 -19.30 -20.59 -6.92
C TRP A 164 -20.28 -21.60 -7.49
N GLN A 165 -20.55 -21.55 -8.79
CA GLN A 165 -21.65 -22.33 -9.40
C GLN A 165 -21.12 -23.41 -10.34
N ASN A 166 -20.13 -23.08 -11.17
CA ASN A 166 -19.70 -23.94 -12.27
C ASN A 166 -18.33 -24.59 -12.02
N ASP A 167 -17.73 -24.40 -10.85
CA ASP A 167 -16.39 -24.92 -10.58
C ASP A 167 -16.41 -26.42 -10.27
N TRP A 168 -15.66 -27.18 -11.04
CA TRP A 168 -15.31 -28.56 -10.73
C TRP A 168 -14.04 -28.65 -9.87
N HIS A 169 -13.33 -27.54 -9.66
CA HIS A 169 -12.08 -27.53 -8.90
C HIS A 169 -12.33 -27.73 -7.40
N ASP A 170 -11.80 -28.82 -6.87
CA ASP A 170 -11.81 -29.10 -5.44
C ASP A 170 -10.72 -28.29 -4.70
N TYR A 171 -11.17 -27.40 -3.82
CA TYR A 171 -10.29 -26.59 -2.99
C TYR A 171 -9.94 -27.36 -1.73
N ILE A 172 -8.64 -27.65 -1.53
CA ILE A 172 -8.13 -28.33 -0.31
C ILE A 172 -8.69 -27.70 0.99
N HIS A 173 -8.93 -26.38 0.97
CA HIS A 173 -9.64 -25.69 2.03
C HIS A 173 -10.49 -24.54 1.46
N GLU A 174 -11.76 -24.45 1.86
CA GLU A 174 -12.69 -23.39 1.42
C GLU A 174 -12.20 -21.95 1.73
N ARG A 175 -11.33 -21.77 2.74
CA ARG A 175 -10.63 -20.51 3.00
C ARG A 175 -9.93 -19.97 1.76
N TYR A 176 -9.44 -20.87 0.91
CA TYR A 176 -8.73 -20.50 -0.30
C TYR A 176 -9.70 -19.94 -1.37
N ARG A 177 -10.91 -20.50 -1.47
CA ARG A 177 -11.98 -20.03 -2.34
C ARG A 177 -12.53 -18.68 -1.87
N VAL A 178 -12.90 -18.60 -0.58
CA VAL A 178 -13.36 -17.37 0.10
C VAL A 178 -12.30 -16.27 0.01
N GLY A 179 -11.03 -16.61 0.31
CA GLY A 179 -9.90 -15.69 0.25
C GLY A 179 -9.59 -15.21 -1.17
N LEU A 180 -9.79 -16.04 -2.20
CA LEU A 180 -9.60 -15.62 -3.59
C LEU A 180 -10.65 -14.59 -4.01
N GLN A 181 -11.92 -14.79 -3.65
CA GLN A 181 -12.96 -13.78 -3.91
C GLN A 181 -12.72 -12.51 -3.11
N LEU A 182 -12.39 -12.62 -1.82
CA LEU A 182 -12.06 -11.45 -1.01
C LEU A 182 -10.91 -10.66 -1.65
N LEU A 183 -9.85 -11.35 -2.08
CA LEU A 183 -8.72 -10.70 -2.74
C LEU A 183 -9.14 -9.99 -4.04
N LEU A 184 -10.00 -10.60 -4.86
CA LEU A 184 -10.58 -9.96 -6.05
C LEU A 184 -11.36 -8.70 -5.68
N LEU A 185 -12.27 -8.78 -4.70
CA LEU A 185 -13.06 -7.66 -4.21
C LEU A 185 -12.17 -6.52 -3.71
N LEU A 186 -11.15 -6.81 -2.89
CA LEU A 186 -10.19 -5.81 -2.43
C LEU A 186 -9.52 -5.09 -3.61
N HIS A 187 -9.10 -5.82 -4.65
CA HIS A 187 -8.46 -5.22 -5.82
C HIS A 187 -9.40 -4.36 -6.66
N CYS A 188 -10.64 -4.79 -6.83
CA CYS A 188 -11.66 -4.04 -7.54
C CYS A 188 -12.02 -2.75 -6.79
N ASN A 189 -12.19 -2.84 -5.47
CA ASN A 189 -12.75 -1.75 -4.66
C ASN A 189 -11.72 -0.71 -4.20
N THR A 190 -10.43 -1.01 -4.24
CA THR A 190 -9.40 -0.12 -3.65
C THR A 190 -8.17 0.09 -4.53
N SER A 191 -8.15 -0.55 -5.70
CA SER A 191 -7.04 -0.57 -6.65
C SER A 191 -5.71 -1.09 -6.10
N GLY A 192 -5.61 -1.67 -4.90
CA GLY A 192 -4.32 -2.03 -4.29
C GLY A 192 -3.42 -2.91 -5.16
N ARG A 193 -2.11 -2.97 -4.87
CA ARG A 193 -1.20 -3.89 -5.59
C ARG A 193 -1.22 -5.26 -4.94
N ARG A 194 -1.05 -6.33 -5.74
CA ARG A 194 -0.99 -7.73 -5.27
C ARG A 194 -0.27 -7.88 -3.92
N GLY A 195 0.96 -7.39 -3.84
CA GLY A 195 1.81 -7.56 -2.66
C GLY A 195 1.30 -6.82 -1.43
N GLU A 196 0.53 -5.75 -1.61
CA GLU A 196 -0.02 -4.97 -0.49
C GLU A 196 -1.13 -5.73 0.25
N TYR A 197 -1.78 -6.71 -0.39
CA TYR A 197 -2.83 -7.55 0.20
C TYR A 197 -2.35 -8.96 0.53
N GLU A 198 -2.08 -9.77 -0.51
CA GLU A 198 -1.76 -11.19 -0.33
C GLU A 198 -0.57 -11.43 0.62
N LYS A 199 0.39 -10.50 0.68
CA LYS A 199 1.64 -10.67 1.43
C LYS A 199 1.78 -9.83 2.68
N GLU A 200 1.09 -8.71 2.77
CA GLU A 200 1.42 -7.65 3.74
C GLU A 200 0.23 -7.18 4.57
N LEU A 201 -1.00 -7.55 4.20
CA LEU A 201 -2.19 -7.16 4.95
C LEU A 201 -2.35 -8.07 6.18
N THR A 202 -2.23 -7.49 7.36
CA THR A 202 -2.48 -8.14 8.65
C THR A 202 -3.69 -7.53 9.34
N TYR A 203 -4.31 -8.25 10.28
CA TYR A 203 -5.47 -7.75 11.04
C TYR A 203 -5.20 -6.41 11.75
N ALA A 204 -3.99 -6.18 12.23
CA ALA A 204 -3.55 -4.93 12.85
C ALA A 204 -3.52 -3.73 11.88
N ASN A 205 -3.60 -3.97 10.57
CA ASN A 205 -3.71 -2.92 9.55
C ASN A 205 -5.17 -2.58 9.21
N ILE A 206 -6.13 -3.25 9.86
CA ILE A 206 -7.56 -3.12 9.63
C ILE A 206 -8.23 -2.64 10.92
N THR A 207 -9.27 -1.84 10.78
CA THR A 207 -10.21 -1.47 11.84
C THR A 207 -11.58 -1.96 11.40
N ILE A 208 -12.22 -2.77 12.22
CA ILE A 208 -13.60 -3.21 12.02
C ILE A 208 -14.46 -2.40 12.97
N ALA A 209 -15.51 -1.77 12.45
CA ALA A 209 -16.43 -0.99 13.26
C ALA A 209 -17.89 -1.29 12.90
N LEU A 210 -18.75 -1.29 13.91
CA LEU A 210 -20.19 -1.21 13.73
C LEU A 210 -20.60 0.25 13.79
N VAL A 211 -21.37 0.72 12.81
CA VAL A 211 -21.82 2.10 12.70
C VAL A 211 -23.33 2.17 12.60
N TRP A 212 -23.95 2.89 13.54
CA TRP A 212 -25.38 3.19 13.55
C TRP A 212 -25.64 4.49 12.80
N LEU A 213 -26.09 4.34 11.55
CA LEU A 213 -26.56 5.45 10.72
C LEU A 213 -27.98 5.87 11.13
N LYS A 214 -28.37 7.10 10.83
CA LYS A 214 -29.68 7.65 11.28
C LYS A 214 -30.87 7.03 10.54
N ASP A 215 -30.64 6.60 9.31
CA ASP A 215 -31.60 6.10 8.34
C ASP A 215 -31.63 4.56 8.26
N LYS A 216 -30.92 3.88 9.17
CA LYS A 216 -30.81 2.42 9.20
C LYS A 216 -31.23 1.88 10.57
N ASP A 217 -32.08 0.87 10.57
CA ASP A 217 -32.53 0.20 11.81
C ASP A 217 -31.45 -0.69 12.43
N GLN A 218 -30.55 -1.22 11.59
CA GLN A 218 -29.42 -2.04 12.01
C GLN A 218 -28.09 -1.31 11.80
N PRO A 219 -27.07 -1.56 12.64
CA PRO A 219 -25.75 -1.05 12.39
C PRO A 219 -25.17 -1.65 11.11
N GLN A 220 -24.37 -0.86 10.41
CA GLN A 220 -23.58 -1.31 9.28
C GLN A 220 -22.17 -1.66 9.75
N ILE A 221 -21.62 -2.77 9.26
CA ILE A 221 -20.21 -3.10 9.47
C ILE A 221 -19.36 -2.36 8.43
N ILE A 222 -18.31 -1.72 8.93
CA ILE A 222 -17.32 -1.00 8.15
C ILE A 222 -15.95 -1.58 8.42
N ILE A 223 -15.18 -1.71 7.35
CA ILE A 223 -13.80 -2.15 7.37
C ILE A 223 -12.94 -1.03 6.81
N ASP A 224 -12.21 -0.36 7.68
CA ASP A 224 -11.16 0.56 7.26
C ASP A 224 -9.82 -0.17 7.29
N PHE A 225 -8.99 0.00 6.26
CA PHE A 225 -7.67 -0.59 6.28
C PHE A 225 -6.62 0.30 5.65
N ARG A 226 -5.40 0.15 6.15
CA ARG A 226 -4.21 0.89 5.74
C ARG A 226 -3.27 0.02 4.92
N ARG A 227 -2.86 0.50 3.76
CA ARG A 227 -1.87 -0.15 2.89
C ARG A 227 -0.45 0.22 3.33
N THR A 228 0.01 -0.43 4.39
CA THR A 228 1.28 -0.11 5.09
C THR A 228 2.53 -0.25 4.22
N LYS A 229 2.54 -1.20 3.27
CA LYS A 229 3.67 -1.42 2.35
C LYS A 229 3.46 -0.89 0.93
N ALA A 230 2.64 0.14 0.76
CA ALA A 230 2.45 0.81 -0.53
C ALA A 230 3.79 1.32 -1.10
N LYS A 231 4.03 1.04 -2.39
CA LYS A 231 5.31 1.34 -3.04
C LYS A 231 5.68 2.82 -2.94
N GLY A 232 6.81 3.14 -2.31
CA GLY A 232 7.31 4.50 -2.16
C GLY A 232 6.75 5.26 -0.95
N LEU A 233 5.84 4.64 -0.20
CA LEU A 233 5.13 5.21 0.95
C LEU A 233 5.40 4.45 2.25
N GLN A 234 6.26 3.42 2.21
CA GLN A 234 6.48 2.53 3.34
C GLN A 234 7.03 3.23 4.58
N ASN A 235 7.86 4.27 4.38
CA ASN A 235 8.48 5.03 5.47
C ASN A 235 7.68 6.30 5.84
N PHE A 236 6.56 6.55 5.18
CA PHE A 236 5.75 7.75 5.35
C PHE A 236 4.38 7.34 5.89
N GLU A 237 4.32 7.03 7.18
CA GLU A 237 3.10 6.48 7.82
C GLU A 237 1.85 7.32 7.52
N ARG A 238 1.99 8.65 7.56
CA ARG A 238 0.91 9.62 7.28
C ARG A 238 0.49 9.67 5.81
N GLU A 239 1.28 9.12 4.90
CA GLU A 239 0.98 9.10 3.47
C GLU A 239 0.49 7.73 2.98
N GLN A 240 0.50 6.71 3.84
CA GLN A 240 0.03 5.36 3.49
C GLN A 240 -1.46 5.40 3.12
N PRO A 241 -1.88 4.85 1.96
CA PRO A 241 -3.27 4.91 1.53
C PRO A 241 -4.20 4.17 2.50
N GLN A 242 -5.32 4.80 2.83
CA GLN A 242 -6.40 4.19 3.62
C GLN A 242 -7.67 4.08 2.78
N HIS A 243 -8.38 2.96 2.92
CA HIS A 243 -9.61 2.67 2.21
C HIS A 243 -10.65 2.14 3.17
N MET A 244 -11.87 2.63 3.00
CA MET A 244 -13.04 2.11 3.70
C MET A 244 -13.82 1.18 2.77
N LEU A 245 -14.29 0.07 3.33
CA LEU A 245 -15.30 -0.80 2.77
C LEU A 245 -16.50 -0.83 3.73
N TYR A 246 -17.68 -0.93 3.17
CA TYR A 246 -18.94 -0.96 3.89
C TYR A 246 -19.84 -2.06 3.30
N GLU A 247 -20.80 -2.55 4.09
CA GLU A 247 -21.71 -3.62 3.64
C GLU A 247 -22.58 -3.16 2.47
N LEU A 248 -22.66 -4.01 1.44
CA LEU A 248 -23.53 -3.82 0.30
C LEU A 248 -24.78 -4.67 0.50
N VAL A 249 -25.80 -4.09 1.14
CA VAL A 249 -27.02 -4.80 1.58
C VAL A 249 -28.08 -4.95 0.48
N ASP A 250 -28.15 -4.01 -0.47
CA ASP A 250 -29.13 -4.03 -1.57
C ASP A 250 -28.55 -4.54 -2.90
N LEU A 251 -27.36 -5.14 -2.83
CA LEU A 251 -26.63 -5.65 -3.98
C LEU A 251 -26.43 -7.17 -3.85
N PRO A 252 -26.12 -7.87 -4.96
CA PRO A 252 -25.83 -9.29 -4.89
C PRO A 252 -24.76 -9.60 -3.84
N PHE A 253 -25.02 -10.61 -3.01
CA PHE A 253 -24.17 -10.99 -1.87
C PHE A 253 -22.68 -11.13 -2.23
N TYR A 254 -22.39 -11.62 -3.43
CA TYR A 254 -21.02 -11.84 -3.91
C TYR A 254 -20.23 -10.55 -4.21
N PHE A 255 -20.86 -9.38 -4.17
CA PHE A 255 -20.18 -8.07 -4.19
C PHE A 255 -19.75 -7.60 -2.79
N ASN A 256 -20.31 -8.17 -1.72
CA ASN A 256 -20.16 -7.66 -0.37
C ASN A 256 -18.80 -8.03 0.24
N SER A 257 -17.81 -7.15 0.06
CA SER A 257 -16.46 -7.34 0.61
C SER A 257 -16.45 -7.58 2.11
N VAL A 258 -17.33 -6.89 2.85
CA VAL A 258 -17.40 -6.98 4.31
C VAL A 258 -17.79 -8.38 4.74
N ALA A 259 -18.77 -9.01 4.08
CA ALA A 259 -19.17 -10.38 4.39
C ALA A 259 -18.00 -11.38 4.24
N PHE A 260 -17.27 -11.33 3.12
CA PHE A 260 -16.11 -12.20 2.88
C PHE A 260 -14.96 -11.93 3.86
N PHE A 261 -14.80 -10.68 4.26
CA PHE A 261 -13.79 -10.29 5.25
C PHE A 261 -14.15 -10.81 6.65
N MET A 262 -15.40 -10.63 7.07
CA MET A 262 -15.89 -11.08 8.36
C MET A 262 -15.87 -12.60 8.48
N ALA A 263 -16.08 -13.33 7.38
CA ALA A 263 -15.88 -14.77 7.35
C ALA A 263 -14.44 -15.17 7.71
N ALA A 264 -13.42 -14.44 7.22
CA ALA A 264 -12.02 -14.69 7.59
C ALA A 264 -11.73 -14.33 9.06
N VAL A 265 -12.24 -13.18 9.51
CA VAL A 265 -12.10 -12.70 10.90
C VAL A 265 -12.66 -13.70 11.90
N LEU A 266 -13.87 -14.20 11.66
CA LEU A 266 -14.53 -15.18 12.52
C LEU A 266 -13.85 -16.54 12.44
N ALA A 267 -13.45 -16.99 11.25
CA ALA A 267 -12.73 -18.26 11.09
C ALA A 267 -11.37 -18.29 11.80
N ASP A 268 -10.71 -17.14 11.95
CA ASP A 268 -9.44 -17.00 12.67
C ASP A 268 -9.62 -16.74 14.17
N GLY A 269 -10.84 -16.40 14.60
CA GLY A 269 -11.12 -16.02 15.99
C GLY A 269 -10.21 -14.87 16.45
N VAL A 270 -9.96 -13.88 15.58
CA VAL A 270 -9.02 -12.79 15.86
C VAL A 270 -9.61 -11.67 16.72
N LEU A 271 -10.92 -11.59 16.83
CA LEU A 271 -11.58 -10.63 17.71
C LEU A 271 -11.45 -11.07 19.16
N ARG A 272 -11.17 -10.11 20.05
CA ARG A 272 -10.95 -10.38 21.48
C ARG A 272 -12.24 -10.80 22.18
N ASP A 273 -13.31 -10.03 21.98
CA ASP A 273 -14.52 -10.11 22.81
C ASP A 273 -15.72 -10.78 22.09
N TYR A 274 -15.65 -10.95 20.77
CA TYR A 274 -16.78 -11.40 19.95
C TYR A 274 -16.38 -12.55 19.01
N HIS A 275 -16.79 -13.78 19.33
CA HIS A 275 -16.32 -14.98 18.62
C HIS A 275 -17.32 -15.54 17.59
N THR A 276 -18.56 -15.04 17.57
CA THR A 276 -19.61 -15.50 16.64
C THR A 276 -20.26 -14.32 15.95
N TRP A 277 -20.89 -14.56 14.80
CA TRP A 277 -21.67 -13.55 14.09
C TRP A 277 -22.82 -13.03 14.95
N ASP A 278 -23.56 -13.91 15.63
CA ASP A 278 -24.67 -13.53 16.51
C ASP A 278 -24.21 -12.61 17.65
N ALA A 279 -23.02 -12.86 18.23
CA ALA A 279 -22.46 -11.99 19.27
C ALA A 279 -22.15 -10.58 18.74
N ILE A 280 -21.72 -10.46 17.49
CA ILE A 280 -21.49 -9.17 16.82
C ILE A 280 -22.82 -8.46 16.55
N CYS A 281 -23.83 -9.18 16.03
CA CYS A 281 -25.14 -8.62 15.76
C CYS A 281 -25.89 -8.17 17.03
N ALA A 282 -25.63 -8.83 18.17
CA ALA A 282 -26.24 -8.50 19.45
C ALA A 282 -25.64 -7.26 20.15
N ILE A 283 -24.59 -6.64 19.58
CA ILE A 283 -23.95 -5.47 20.19
C ILE A 283 -24.95 -4.30 20.24
N PRO A 284 -25.23 -3.73 21.43
CA PRO A 284 -26.16 -2.62 21.55
C PRO A 284 -25.55 -1.31 21.05
N LYS A 285 -26.41 -0.40 20.58
CA LYS A 285 -25.99 0.96 20.20
C LYS A 285 -25.37 1.69 21.40
N PRO A 286 -24.18 2.29 21.26
CA PRO A 286 -23.55 3.05 22.35
C PRO A 286 -24.28 4.37 22.61
N THR A 287 -24.43 4.77 23.87
CA THR A 287 -25.24 5.94 24.31
C THR A 287 -24.75 7.29 23.74
N GLN A 288 -23.44 7.46 23.53
CA GLN A 288 -22.84 8.73 23.12
C GLN A 288 -21.96 8.64 21.86
N ARG A 289 -22.01 7.51 21.15
CA ARG A 289 -21.25 7.32 19.90
C ARG A 289 -22.17 6.86 18.79
N LYS A 290 -21.74 7.08 17.55
CA LYS A 290 -22.38 6.47 16.37
C LYS A 290 -21.74 5.15 15.99
N HIS A 291 -20.64 4.75 16.65
CA HIS A 291 -19.89 3.57 16.28
C HIS A 291 -19.20 2.89 17.47
N ILE A 292 -18.92 1.61 17.29
CA ILE A 292 -18.07 0.77 18.16
C ILE A 292 -17.00 0.14 17.28
N ILE A 293 -15.74 0.19 17.73
CA ILE A 293 -14.62 -0.50 17.09
C ILE A 293 -14.47 -1.87 17.76
N LEU A 294 -14.37 -2.93 16.96
CA LEU A 294 -14.11 -4.27 17.45
C LEU A 294 -12.61 -4.44 17.70
N GLU A 295 -12.25 -4.83 18.91
CA GLU A 295 -10.86 -5.00 19.30
C GLU A 295 -10.35 -6.41 18.96
N TYR A 296 -9.12 -6.48 18.45
CA TYR A 296 -8.45 -7.74 18.19
C TYR A 296 -7.78 -8.29 19.45
N ASP A 297 -7.63 -9.61 19.49
CA ASP A 297 -6.67 -10.28 20.35
C ASP A 297 -5.25 -9.74 20.04
N PRO A 298 -4.51 -9.22 21.05
CA PRO A 298 -3.18 -8.66 20.86
C PRO A 298 -2.19 -9.60 20.18
N GLU A 299 -2.30 -10.91 20.40
CA GLU A 299 -1.40 -11.91 19.82
C GLU A 299 -1.74 -12.22 18.36
N LYS A 300 -3.02 -12.09 17.99
CA LYS A 300 -3.53 -12.44 16.66
C LYS A 300 -3.59 -11.27 15.69
N GLY A 301 -3.49 -10.03 16.18
CA GLY A 301 -3.48 -8.83 15.33
C GLY A 301 -2.38 -8.85 14.26
N GLN A 302 -1.24 -9.50 14.51
CA GLN A 302 -0.16 -9.60 13.52
C GLN A 302 -0.36 -10.70 12.48
N TRP A 303 -1.40 -11.52 12.60
CA TRP A 303 -1.66 -12.57 11.63
C TRP A 303 -2.04 -11.96 10.27
N PRO A 304 -1.57 -12.56 9.16
CA PRO A 304 -1.97 -12.15 7.82
C PRO A 304 -3.44 -12.51 7.59
N VAL A 305 -4.18 -11.62 6.91
CA VAL A 305 -5.58 -11.87 6.49
C VAL A 305 -5.66 -13.06 5.54
N PHE A 306 -4.62 -13.25 4.73
CA PHE A 306 -4.48 -14.38 3.82
C PHE A 306 -3.36 -15.30 4.30
N PRO A 307 -3.58 -16.14 5.32
CA PRO A 307 -2.54 -17.02 5.83
C PRO A 307 -2.24 -18.15 4.84
N ARG A 308 -1.10 -18.79 5.02
CA ARG A 308 -0.68 -19.91 4.20
C ARG A 308 -1.49 -21.15 4.56
N SER A 309 -2.19 -21.73 3.59
CA SER A 309 -2.77 -23.06 3.69
C SER A 309 -1.76 -24.11 3.22
N LEU A 310 -1.55 -25.13 4.04
CA LEU A 310 -0.70 -26.28 3.73
C LEU A 310 -1.51 -27.36 3.03
N ARG A 311 -0.83 -28.23 2.28
CA ARG A 311 -1.47 -29.35 1.57
C ARG A 311 -2.17 -30.34 2.51
N THR A 312 -1.78 -30.35 3.79
CA THR A 312 -2.39 -31.16 4.85
C THR A 312 -3.72 -30.59 5.37
N GLY A 313 -4.16 -29.43 4.87
CA GLY A 313 -5.33 -28.69 5.38
C GLY A 313 -5.00 -27.77 6.55
N CYS A 314 -3.81 -27.87 7.16
CA CYS A 314 -3.39 -26.99 8.24
C CYS A 314 -3.18 -25.55 7.76
N ILE A 315 -3.46 -24.58 8.65
CA ILE A 315 -3.24 -23.15 8.40
C ILE A 315 -2.03 -22.67 9.19
N ASP A 316 -1.11 -22.01 8.50
CA ASP A 316 0.05 -21.32 9.08
C ASP A 316 -0.23 -19.81 9.15
N HIS A 317 -0.62 -19.35 10.33
CA HIS A 317 -0.89 -17.93 10.60
C HIS A 317 0.39 -17.09 10.76
N THR A 318 1.58 -17.69 10.74
CA THR A 318 2.84 -16.93 10.83
C THR A 318 3.31 -16.43 9.48
N ARG A 319 2.73 -16.95 8.38
CA ARG A 319 3.17 -16.66 7.01
C ARG A 319 2.00 -16.34 6.10
N PRO A 320 2.13 -15.32 5.24
CA PRO A 320 1.13 -15.04 4.23
C PRO A 320 1.13 -16.13 3.14
N SER A 321 -0.01 -16.22 2.46
CA SER A 321 -0.16 -16.97 1.23
C SER A 321 0.79 -16.44 0.15
N THR A 322 1.29 -17.36 -0.67
CA THR A 322 2.14 -17.03 -1.82
C THR A 322 1.51 -17.45 -3.14
N SER A 323 0.37 -18.13 -3.07
CA SER A 323 -0.20 -18.91 -4.16
C SER A 323 -1.61 -18.45 -4.58
N LEU A 324 -2.29 -17.59 -3.83
CA LEU A 324 -3.61 -17.07 -4.21
C LEU A 324 -3.54 -16.37 -5.56
N THR A 325 -2.55 -15.50 -5.76
CA THR A 325 -2.42 -14.79 -7.03
C THR A 325 -1.68 -15.60 -8.08
N SER A 326 -0.63 -16.34 -7.71
CA SER A 326 0.21 -17.02 -8.70
C SER A 326 -0.41 -18.31 -9.23
N ASN A 327 -1.27 -18.95 -8.43
CA ASN A 327 -1.87 -20.24 -8.76
C ASN A 327 -3.40 -20.12 -8.79
N ALA A 328 -4.04 -19.75 -7.68
CA ALA A 328 -5.50 -19.80 -7.56
C ALA A 328 -6.20 -18.92 -8.60
N LEU A 329 -5.82 -17.65 -8.69
CA LEU A 329 -6.34 -16.70 -9.67
C LEU A 329 -6.03 -17.11 -11.11
N LEU A 330 -4.81 -17.60 -11.34
CA LEU A 330 -4.37 -18.04 -12.66
C LEU A 330 -5.25 -19.19 -13.16
N TYR A 331 -5.44 -20.22 -12.32
CA TYR A 331 -6.24 -21.38 -12.67
C TYR A 331 -7.73 -21.06 -12.72
N LEU A 332 -8.24 -20.18 -11.85
CA LEU A 332 -9.61 -19.66 -11.96
C LEU A 332 -9.81 -19.06 -13.35
N GLY A 333 -8.90 -18.19 -13.79
CA GLY A 333 -9.01 -17.57 -15.11
C GLY A 333 -9.09 -18.58 -16.26
N PHE A 334 -8.25 -19.63 -16.23
CA PHE A 334 -8.32 -20.70 -17.22
C PHE A 334 -9.64 -21.48 -17.17
N ARG A 335 -10.14 -21.78 -15.97
CA ARG A 335 -11.43 -22.49 -15.79
C ARG A 335 -12.62 -21.65 -16.22
N THR A 336 -12.56 -20.32 -16.07
CA THR A 336 -13.55 -19.39 -16.61
C THR A 336 -13.48 -19.27 -18.14
N GLY A 337 -12.45 -19.83 -18.78
CA GLY A 337 -12.28 -19.81 -20.24
C GLY A 337 -11.43 -18.65 -20.77
N PHE A 338 -10.76 -17.89 -19.90
CA PHE A 338 -9.83 -16.86 -20.37
C PHE A 338 -8.60 -17.49 -21.02
N ARG A 339 -8.27 -17.03 -22.22
CA ARG A 339 -7.08 -17.46 -22.96
C ARG A 339 -5.78 -16.86 -22.42
N GLU A 340 -5.89 -15.75 -21.71
CA GLU A 340 -4.77 -15.01 -21.14
C GLU A 340 -4.78 -15.12 -19.61
N ASN A 341 -3.59 -15.09 -19.02
CA ASN A 341 -3.46 -15.11 -17.56
C ASN A 341 -4.15 -13.90 -16.94
N LEU A 342 -5.15 -14.16 -16.10
CA LEU A 342 -5.78 -13.14 -15.30
C LEU A 342 -4.77 -12.55 -14.30
N THR A 343 -4.80 -11.23 -14.09
CA THR A 343 -3.89 -10.55 -13.15
C THR A 343 -4.65 -9.54 -12.30
N LEU A 344 -4.26 -9.42 -11.03
CA LEU A 344 -4.80 -8.38 -10.14
C LEU A 344 -4.41 -6.95 -10.60
N HIS A 345 -3.41 -6.83 -11.48
CA HIS A 345 -3.10 -5.56 -12.15
C HIS A 345 -4.12 -5.20 -13.25
N ALA A 346 -4.86 -6.16 -13.80
CA ALA A 346 -5.99 -5.87 -14.69
C ALA A 346 -7.16 -5.28 -13.89
N ALA A 347 -7.52 -5.88 -12.74
CA ALA A 347 -8.52 -5.36 -11.82
C ALA A 347 -8.17 -3.96 -11.32
N ARG A 348 -6.91 -3.75 -10.88
CA ARG A 348 -6.42 -2.42 -10.51
C ARG A 348 -6.56 -1.40 -11.64
N ARG A 349 -6.31 -1.78 -12.90
CA ARG A 349 -6.42 -0.85 -14.03
C ARG A 349 -7.86 -0.49 -14.33
N GLU A 350 -8.77 -1.47 -14.26
CA GLU A 350 -10.20 -1.21 -14.43
C GLU A 350 -10.73 -0.30 -13.33
N ALA A 351 -10.41 -0.59 -12.06
CA ALA A 351 -10.79 0.26 -10.94
C ALA A 351 -10.34 1.71 -11.15
N LEU A 352 -9.11 1.92 -11.65
CA LEU A 352 -8.62 3.27 -11.95
C LEU A 352 -9.32 3.92 -13.15
N LEU A 353 -9.68 3.15 -14.18
CA LEU A 353 -10.43 3.65 -15.33
C LEU A 353 -11.85 4.05 -14.92
N LYS A 354 -12.54 3.23 -14.12
CA LYS A 354 -13.88 3.55 -13.63
C LYS A 354 -13.87 4.80 -12.78
N VAL A 355 -12.91 4.97 -11.87
CA VAL A 355 -12.78 6.21 -11.07
C VAL A 355 -12.55 7.44 -11.96
N ASP A 356 -11.88 7.29 -13.10
CA ASP A 356 -11.74 8.36 -14.08
C ASP A 356 -13.08 8.75 -14.71
N ASN A 357 -13.86 7.76 -15.12
CA ASN A 357 -15.16 7.96 -15.75
C ASN A 357 -16.21 8.56 -14.80
N PHE A 358 -16.10 8.29 -13.50
CA PHE A 358 -17.02 8.83 -12.47
C PHE A 358 -16.75 10.30 -12.09
N GLY A 359 -15.74 10.96 -12.68
CA GLY A 359 -15.53 12.41 -12.53
C GLY A 359 -14.76 12.84 -11.28
N TYR A 360 -14.09 11.92 -10.58
CA TYR A 360 -13.25 12.27 -9.43
C TYR A 360 -12.03 13.13 -9.83
N SER A 361 -11.64 14.05 -8.96
CA SER A 361 -10.47 14.90 -9.18
C SER A 361 -9.18 14.08 -9.35
N CYS A 362 -8.17 14.67 -10.02
CA CYS A 362 -6.87 14.03 -10.17
C CYS A 362 -6.26 13.63 -8.82
N ASP A 363 -6.36 14.49 -7.79
CA ASP A 363 -5.82 14.20 -6.46
C ASP A 363 -6.50 13.00 -5.78
N GLN A 364 -7.83 12.90 -5.89
CA GLN A 364 -8.60 11.75 -5.40
C GLN A 364 -8.19 10.46 -6.10
N ARG A 365 -8.08 10.48 -7.43
CA ARG A 365 -7.59 9.35 -8.25
C ARG A 365 -6.20 8.92 -7.82
N MET A 366 -5.29 9.88 -7.64
CA MET A 366 -3.92 9.59 -7.25
C MET A 366 -3.82 9.05 -5.82
N ARG A 367 -4.68 9.49 -4.90
CA ARG A 367 -4.80 8.93 -3.55
C ARG A 367 -5.29 7.49 -3.58
N PHE A 368 -6.40 7.23 -4.28
CA PHE A 368 -6.95 5.89 -4.48
C PHE A 368 -5.88 4.93 -5.04
N ALA A 369 -5.14 5.40 -6.06
CA ALA A 369 -4.05 4.65 -6.66
C ALA A 369 -2.81 4.47 -5.76
N GLY A 370 -2.62 5.30 -4.73
CA GLY A 370 -1.36 5.37 -3.97
C GLY A 370 -0.18 5.82 -4.84
N HIS A 371 -0.40 6.77 -5.75
CA HIS A 371 0.65 7.44 -6.55
C HIS A 371 1.22 8.65 -5.80
N THR A 372 2.33 9.28 -6.17
CA THR A 372 3.04 10.24 -5.26
C THR A 372 3.25 11.68 -5.74
N ASN A 373 2.74 12.10 -6.91
CA ASN A 373 3.01 13.46 -7.45
C ASN A 373 1.79 14.12 -8.13
N PRO A 374 1.21 15.25 -7.63
CA PRO A 374 1.69 16.60 -8.01
C PRO A 374 1.48 17.67 -6.91
N HIS A 375 2.40 17.72 -5.93
CA HIS A 375 2.64 18.82 -4.98
C HIS A 375 1.54 19.33 -3.99
N THR A 376 1.98 20.24 -3.10
CA THR A 376 1.73 20.42 -1.64
C THR A 376 0.33 20.16 -1.09
N TYR A 377 -0.75 20.51 -1.80
CA TYR A 377 -2.13 20.36 -1.30
C TYR A 377 -2.43 18.92 -0.87
N ARG A 378 -2.01 17.98 -1.72
CA ARG A 378 -2.17 16.55 -1.47
C ARG A 378 -1.39 16.05 -0.25
N ARG A 379 -0.19 16.54 0.02
CA ARG A 379 0.63 16.02 1.14
C ARG A 379 0.28 16.67 2.49
N SER A 380 -0.11 17.94 2.47
CA SER A 380 -0.24 18.73 3.69
C SER A 380 -1.67 18.90 4.18
N TYR A 381 -2.68 18.82 3.31
CA TYR A 381 -4.08 19.17 3.65
C TYR A 381 -5.09 18.06 3.45
N GLN A 382 -4.84 17.10 2.55
CA GLN A 382 -5.71 15.94 2.40
C GLN A 382 -5.34 14.81 3.37
N PRO A 383 -6.33 14.15 4.02
CA PRO A 383 -6.08 12.96 4.81
C PRO A 383 -5.49 11.83 3.95
N SER A 384 -4.83 10.85 4.59
CA SER A 384 -4.35 9.60 3.96
C SER A 384 -5.48 8.75 3.35
N MET A 385 -6.70 9.02 3.79
CA MET A 385 -7.95 8.41 3.38
C MET A 385 -8.30 8.71 1.92
N SER A 386 -8.70 7.68 1.18
CA SER A 386 -9.28 7.84 -0.15
C SER A 386 -10.75 8.27 -0.03
N MET A 387 -11.08 9.44 -0.58
CA MET A 387 -12.47 9.93 -0.73
C MET A 387 -13.17 9.34 -1.97
N VAL A 388 -12.56 8.37 -2.63
CA VAL A 388 -13.15 7.67 -3.77
C VAL A 388 -13.95 6.49 -3.22
N ASP A 389 -15.24 6.43 -3.53
CA ASP A 389 -16.04 5.25 -3.25
C ASP A 389 -15.76 4.20 -4.33
N GLY A 390 -14.70 3.43 -4.12
CA GLY A 390 -14.28 2.44 -5.09
C GLY A 390 -15.22 1.25 -5.21
N GLN A 391 -16.08 0.98 -4.20
CA GLN A 391 -17.12 -0.04 -4.30
C GLN A 391 -18.21 0.44 -5.29
N ALA A 392 -18.75 1.64 -5.06
CA ALA A 392 -19.77 2.25 -5.93
C ALA A 392 -19.29 2.39 -7.37
N THR A 393 -18.07 2.91 -7.50
CA THR A 393 -17.46 3.14 -8.80
C THR A 393 -17.23 1.83 -9.56
N PHE A 394 -16.72 0.77 -8.91
CA PHE A 394 -16.39 -0.46 -9.62
C PHE A 394 -17.65 -1.24 -10.05
N PHE A 395 -18.69 -1.25 -9.24
CA PHE A 395 -19.93 -2.00 -9.50
C PHE A 395 -21.02 -1.16 -10.20
N ASP A 396 -20.67 0.03 -10.70
CA ASP A 396 -21.55 0.93 -11.45
C ASP A 396 -22.85 1.31 -10.72
N TYR A 397 -22.76 1.59 -9.41
CA TYR A 397 -23.89 2.09 -8.62
C TYR A 397 -23.62 3.49 -8.06
N GLU A 398 -24.69 4.20 -7.67
CA GLU A 398 -24.59 5.57 -7.16
C GLU A 398 -23.81 5.60 -5.83
N PRO A 399 -22.75 6.44 -5.71
CA PRO A 399 -22.07 6.64 -4.45
C PRO A 399 -23.05 7.21 -3.43
N ASN A 400 -23.40 6.44 -2.40
CA ASN A 400 -24.37 6.86 -1.40
C ASN A 400 -23.85 6.54 0.01
N ASN A 401 -22.80 7.22 0.43
CA ASN A 401 -22.26 7.07 1.78
C ASN A 401 -21.52 8.32 2.31
N ASP A 402 -22.06 9.50 2.01
CA ASP A 402 -21.50 10.76 2.49
C ASP A 402 -21.40 10.82 4.02
N GLU A 403 -22.36 10.26 4.76
CA GLU A 403 -22.30 10.21 6.23
C GLU A 403 -21.13 9.32 6.70
N LEU A 404 -20.87 8.19 6.05
CA LEU A 404 -19.74 7.32 6.40
C LEU A 404 -18.40 7.97 6.09
N HIS A 405 -18.25 8.54 4.89
CA HIS A 405 -17.03 9.27 4.54
C HIS A 405 -16.79 10.48 5.45
N GLN A 406 -17.85 11.16 5.90
CA GLN A 406 -17.78 12.23 6.91
C GLN A 406 -17.37 11.71 8.29
N LEU A 407 -17.93 10.58 8.73
CA LEU A 407 -17.58 9.96 10.00
C LEU A 407 -16.10 9.56 10.02
N HIS A 408 -15.61 8.97 8.93
CA HIS A 408 -14.26 8.42 8.83
C HIS A 408 -13.16 9.47 8.73
N ARG A 409 -13.42 10.61 8.05
CA ARG A 409 -12.49 11.75 8.07
C ARG A 409 -12.49 12.53 9.39
N GLY A 410 -13.53 12.35 10.21
CA GLY A 410 -13.74 13.15 11.41
C GLY A 410 -12.85 12.71 12.58
N TYR A 411 -12.38 13.68 13.37
CA TYR A 411 -11.66 13.40 14.64
C TYR A 411 -12.45 12.51 15.61
N SER A 412 -13.78 12.51 15.51
CA SER A 412 -14.67 11.65 16.29
C SER A 412 -14.40 10.16 16.09
N TRP A 413 -13.85 9.74 14.95
CA TRP A 413 -13.50 8.34 14.69
C TRP A 413 -12.48 7.80 15.71
N ALA A 414 -11.46 8.60 16.01
CA ALA A 414 -10.36 8.26 16.93
C ALA A 414 -10.56 8.78 18.36
N ARG A 415 -11.69 9.44 18.65
CA ARG A 415 -11.96 10.00 19.98
C ARG A 415 -12.28 8.87 20.96
N ASN A 416 -11.54 8.81 22.06
CA ASN A 416 -11.91 7.99 23.22
C ASN A 416 -12.63 8.88 24.27
N PRO A 417 -13.98 8.99 24.29
CA PRO A 417 -14.71 9.74 25.31
C PRO A 417 -14.60 9.18 26.73
N CYS A 418 -14.12 7.95 26.90
CA CYS A 418 -13.83 7.38 28.23
C CYS A 418 -12.42 7.73 28.70
N HIS A 419 -11.58 8.33 27.85
CA HIS A 419 -10.30 8.87 28.25
C HIS A 419 -10.52 10.12 29.10
N GLN A 420 -10.30 9.99 30.40
CA GLN A 420 -10.12 11.13 31.28
C GLN A 420 -8.65 11.58 31.18
N PRO A 421 -8.34 12.70 30.51
CA PRO A 421 -6.96 13.13 30.42
C PRO A 421 -6.47 13.55 31.81
N ASN A 422 -5.55 12.78 32.39
CA ASN A 422 -4.66 13.30 33.42
C ASN A 422 -3.70 14.26 32.73
N LEU A 423 -4.11 15.53 32.62
CA LEU A 423 -3.25 16.59 32.11
C LEU A 423 -2.03 16.69 33.05
N PRO A 424 -0.79 16.67 32.53
CA PRO A 424 0.38 16.95 33.35
C PRO A 424 0.19 18.28 34.08
N GLU A 425 0.61 18.36 35.35
CA GLU A 425 0.44 19.54 36.22
C GLU A 425 0.78 20.84 35.46
N ALA A 426 1.95 20.89 34.81
CA ALA A 426 2.40 22.04 34.02
C ALA A 426 1.47 22.42 32.86
N THR A 427 0.77 21.47 32.24
CA THR A 427 -0.21 21.73 31.19
C THR A 427 -1.52 22.23 31.80
N ARG A 428 -1.93 21.68 32.96
CA ARG A 428 -3.10 22.15 33.70
C ARG A 428 -2.89 23.57 34.22
N THR A 429 -1.75 23.85 34.86
CA THR A 429 -1.36 25.17 35.33
C THR A 429 -1.31 26.17 34.17
N ARG A 430 -0.70 25.82 33.03
CA ARG A 430 -0.65 26.71 31.86
C ARG A 430 -2.02 26.99 31.24
N LEU A 431 -2.95 26.03 31.28
CA LEU A 431 -4.33 26.24 30.85
C LEU A 431 -5.11 27.11 31.85
N GLN A 432 -4.88 26.93 33.14
CA GLN A 432 -5.46 27.73 34.21
C GLN A 432 -4.91 29.17 34.21
N GLU A 433 -3.61 29.36 34.03
CA GLU A 433 -2.95 30.66 33.85
C GLU A 433 -3.48 31.37 32.61
N LYS A 434 -3.65 30.68 31.48
CA LYS A 434 -4.29 31.27 30.29
C LYS A 434 -5.75 31.66 30.52
N MET A 435 -6.51 30.82 31.24
CA MET A 435 -7.90 31.14 31.58
C MET A 435 -7.99 32.28 32.61
N TRP A 436 -6.99 32.44 33.48
CA TRP A 436 -6.90 33.55 34.43
C TRP A 436 -6.40 34.84 33.76
N ASP A 437 -5.44 34.79 32.84
CA ASP A 437 -5.05 35.94 32.02
C ASP A 437 -6.21 36.45 31.15
N GLU A 438 -7.08 35.55 30.67
CA GLU A 438 -8.32 35.89 29.95
C GLU A 438 -9.44 36.39 30.86
N ALA A 439 -9.42 36.07 32.17
CA ALA A 439 -10.42 36.52 33.15
C ALA A 439 -10.00 37.83 33.88
N ASP A 440 -8.71 38.05 34.11
CA ASP A 440 -8.15 39.28 34.70
C ASP A 440 -7.95 40.39 33.64
N SER A 441 -8.13 40.08 32.35
CA SER A 441 -8.12 41.08 31.27
C SER A 441 -9.49 41.71 30.97
N ASP A 442 -10.53 41.44 31.77
CA ASP A 442 -11.80 42.19 31.74
C ASP A 442 -11.63 43.70 32.03
N GLY A 443 -10.41 44.15 32.38
CA GLY A 443 -10.03 45.57 32.51
C GLY A 443 -8.81 46.04 31.71
N GLN A 444 -8.17 45.20 30.88
CA GLN A 444 -7.02 45.63 30.07
C GLN A 444 -7.31 45.54 28.58
N GLU A 445 -6.95 46.61 27.84
CA GLU A 445 -7.16 46.68 26.40
C GLU A 445 -6.56 45.47 25.68
N LEU A 446 -7.44 44.68 25.05
CA LEU A 446 -7.05 43.58 24.16
C LEU A 446 -5.99 44.03 23.14
N PRO A 447 -4.98 43.19 22.83
CA PRO A 447 -4.05 43.43 21.73
C PRO A 447 -4.82 43.77 20.44
N GLN A 448 -4.34 44.73 19.66
CA GLN A 448 -5.05 45.29 18.51
C GLN A 448 -5.54 44.22 17.51
N ASP A 449 -4.76 43.15 17.34
CA ASP A 449 -5.06 41.99 16.50
C ASP A 449 -6.19 41.09 17.07
N SER A 450 -6.37 41.05 18.40
CA SER A 450 -7.55 40.41 19.03
C SER A 450 -8.80 41.27 18.91
N LYS A 451 -8.68 42.61 19.00
CA LYS A 451 -9.81 43.54 18.81
C LYS A 451 -10.37 43.48 17.38
N GLU A 452 -9.49 43.37 16.39
CA GLU A 452 -9.90 43.22 14.98
C GLU A 452 -10.57 41.86 14.72
N ARG A 453 -10.06 40.78 15.31
CA ARG A 453 -10.69 39.45 15.23
C ARG A 453 -12.04 39.41 15.93
N GLN A 454 -12.17 40.01 17.12
CA GLN A 454 -13.44 40.06 17.85
C GLN A 454 -14.48 40.89 17.10
N LYS A 455 -14.09 42.06 16.55
CA LYS A 455 -14.97 42.86 15.67
C LYS A 455 -15.43 42.09 14.42
N GLY A 456 -14.54 41.28 13.84
CA GLY A 456 -14.90 40.40 12.71
C GLY A 456 -15.91 39.33 13.10
N TYR A 457 -15.75 38.71 14.29
CA TYR A 457 -16.68 37.72 14.82
C TYR A 457 -18.05 38.31 15.17
N ASP A 458 -18.07 39.49 15.81
CA ASP A 458 -19.31 40.15 16.22
C ASP A 458 -20.11 40.68 15.01
N HIS A 459 -19.42 41.16 13.97
CA HIS A 459 -20.05 41.52 12.70
C HIS A 459 -20.71 40.32 12.01
N TRP A 460 -20.10 39.14 12.09
CA TRP A 460 -20.64 37.89 11.55
C TRP A 460 -21.83 37.33 12.36
N ARG A 461 -21.93 37.65 13.65
CA ARG A 461 -23.03 37.21 14.52
C ARG A 461 -24.31 38.01 14.36
N GLN A 462 -24.21 39.20 13.76
CA GLN A 462 -25.34 40.13 13.56
C GLN A 462 -25.91 40.07 12.13
N GLN A 463 -25.34 39.24 11.26
CA GLN A 463 -25.91 38.81 9.97
C GLN A 463 -26.47 37.40 10.13
#